data_AF-A0A954VB19-F1
#
_entry.id   AF-A0A954VB19-F1
#
_cell.length_a   1.000
_cell.length_b   1.000
_cell.length_c   1.000
_cell.angle_alpha   90.00
_cell.angle_beta   90.00
_cell.angle_gamma   90.00
#
_symmetry.space_group_name_H-M   'P 1'
#
loop_
_entity.id
_entity.type
_entity.pdbx_description
1 polymer ?
#
loop_
_entity_poly.entity_id
_entity_poly.type
_entity_poly.pdbx_seq_one_letter_code
_entity_poly.pdbx_strand_id
1 'polypeptide(L)'
;IMAGANMSGDLAKPSQSIPRGTLLAVAFTAVIYLSQAWLLGCTRPSSELIDNNMVIRDIARWPMLITAGVFAATLSSALGSMMGAPRILQAFARDEVFDSLNFFGAGSGPLGEPRRATVLTFIISQACILLGDLNAIAPIITMFFMITYGLLNLATFYEAVTGNPSYRPTFRYCHWSASLAGALGCLIVMFLINWVWASISIVFIATLHWFIRWREIESRWGDLQSGVAFEQARRALWRLEEQAYHPKNWRPIIIALSGTGWTRPYIPIYGHWLTSGHGILTLAHVVTGQTDDHVRRREQYEKALRSFITKEQLQAFPAVFCHQDLSVGVEALLNCHGIGGLRPNTVLFGWPKDESKAEMFGANIRLVAQLQRSILAARFRLHRQDESFDDPDVVQHWQVPTGPIDVWWRGMKNGELMLLLAHLLHQNPAWRGNRIRVLRLVDKPEAETEVSRHLTELGAAARIHIEPRVVVAKESPSTVIQRQSAHASLVLLGFQTPDVGQEIDLYQRMEELAGDLQRVIFVDSAGGMTLES
;
A
#
# COMPACT_ATOMS: atom_id res chain seq x y z
N ILE A 1 -0.87 -36.33 -12.52
CA ILE A 1 -0.44 -36.08 -11.12
C ILE A 1 -1.50 -35.39 -10.25
N MET A 2 -2.30 -34.44 -10.76
CA MET A 2 -3.30 -33.71 -9.95
C MET A 2 -4.59 -34.48 -9.62
N ALA A 3 -4.82 -35.65 -10.23
CA ALA A 3 -6.05 -36.42 -10.03
C ALA A 3 -6.34 -36.74 -8.55
N GLY A 4 -5.31 -37.04 -7.75
CA GLY A 4 -5.46 -37.30 -6.32
C GLY A 4 -5.86 -36.05 -5.52
N ALA A 5 -5.43 -34.86 -5.95
CA ALA A 5 -5.81 -33.60 -5.32
C ALA A 5 -7.24 -33.18 -5.70
N ASN A 6 -7.69 -33.50 -6.91
CA ASN A 6 -9.05 -33.21 -7.38
C ASN A 6 -10.15 -33.95 -6.60
N MET A 7 -9.79 -34.99 -5.86
CA MET A 7 -10.70 -35.77 -4.99
C MET A 7 -10.44 -35.52 -3.50
N SER A 8 -9.81 -34.40 -3.14
CA SER A 8 -9.42 -34.12 -1.74
C SER A 8 -10.60 -34.11 -0.77
N GLY A 9 -11.80 -33.74 -1.23
CA GLY A 9 -13.02 -33.75 -0.42
C GLY A 9 -13.54 -35.14 -0.07
N ASP A 10 -13.15 -36.17 -0.83
CA ASP A 10 -13.64 -37.55 -0.68
C ASP A 10 -12.64 -38.46 0.07
N LEU A 11 -11.46 -37.94 0.42
CA LEU A 11 -10.40 -38.70 1.09
C LEU A 11 -10.55 -38.65 2.62
N ALA A 12 -10.46 -39.80 3.28
CA ALA A 12 -10.51 -39.90 4.74
C ALA A 12 -9.38 -39.12 5.44
N LYS A 13 -8.18 -39.08 4.86
CA LYS A 13 -7.01 -38.32 5.36
C LYS A 13 -6.25 -37.67 4.20
N PRO A 14 -6.71 -36.52 3.67
CA PRO A 14 -6.13 -35.90 2.48
C PRO A 14 -4.66 -35.52 2.65
N SER A 15 -4.29 -34.96 3.82
CA SER A 15 -2.93 -34.50 4.13
C SER A 15 -1.86 -35.60 4.09
N GLN A 16 -2.23 -36.86 4.31
CA GLN A 16 -1.32 -38.00 4.23
C GLN A 16 -1.46 -38.77 2.91
N SER A 17 -2.69 -38.89 2.41
CA SER A 17 -3.01 -39.73 1.24
C SER A 17 -2.54 -39.08 -0.06
N ILE A 18 -2.70 -37.75 -0.21
CA ILE A 18 -2.32 -37.04 -1.44
C ILE A 18 -0.80 -37.11 -1.68
N PRO A 19 0.08 -36.75 -0.72
CA PRO A 19 1.53 -36.80 -0.97
C PRO A 19 2.02 -38.22 -1.24
N ARG A 20 1.59 -39.20 -0.45
CA ARG A 20 2.01 -40.61 -0.60
C ARG A 20 1.50 -41.20 -1.91
N GLY A 21 0.21 -41.06 -2.19
CA GLY A 21 -0.41 -41.61 -3.40
C GLY A 21 0.18 -41.00 -4.66
N THR A 22 0.37 -39.67 -4.69
CA THR A 22 0.92 -38.98 -5.85
C THR A 22 2.38 -39.37 -6.11
N LEU A 23 3.24 -39.38 -5.08
CA LEU A 23 4.66 -39.72 -5.25
C LEU A 23 4.86 -41.20 -5.62
N LEU A 24 4.10 -42.11 -5.00
CA LEU A 24 4.16 -43.54 -5.35
C LEU A 24 3.67 -43.79 -6.77
N ALA A 25 2.59 -43.14 -7.21
CA ALA A 25 2.11 -43.26 -8.58
C ALA A 25 3.12 -42.73 -9.60
N VAL A 26 3.78 -41.60 -9.32
CA VAL A 26 4.85 -41.06 -10.17
C VAL A 26 6.05 -42.01 -10.23
N ALA A 27 6.51 -42.53 -9.10
CA ALA A 27 7.62 -43.48 -9.07
C ALA A 27 7.30 -44.78 -9.81
N PHE A 28 6.11 -45.34 -9.58
CA PHE A 28 5.66 -46.57 -10.24
C PHE A 28 5.55 -46.40 -11.76
N THR A 29 4.93 -45.32 -12.23
CA THR A 29 4.81 -45.04 -13.67
C THR A 29 6.16 -44.74 -14.31
N ALA A 30 7.06 -44.04 -13.63
CA ALA A 30 8.43 -43.80 -14.11
C ALA A 30 9.20 -45.12 -14.30
N VAL A 31 9.12 -46.06 -13.34
CA VAL A 31 9.74 -47.39 -13.47
C VAL A 31 9.18 -48.14 -14.68
N ILE A 32 7.85 -48.10 -14.88
CA ILE A 32 7.22 -48.75 -16.04
C ILE A 32 7.72 -48.13 -17.34
N TYR A 33 7.70 -46.80 -17.49
CA TYR A 33 8.13 -46.16 -18.74
C TYR A 33 9.62 -46.36 -19.03
N LEU A 34 10.49 -46.26 -18.03
CA LEU A 34 11.93 -46.49 -18.19
C LEU A 34 12.24 -47.95 -18.54
N SER A 35 11.57 -48.90 -17.89
CA SER A 35 11.75 -50.32 -18.19
C SER A 35 11.23 -50.66 -19.59
N GLN A 36 10.10 -50.10 -20.02
CA GLN A 36 9.59 -50.28 -21.39
C GLN A 36 10.55 -49.71 -22.43
N ALA A 37 11.03 -48.48 -22.24
CA ALA A 37 11.98 -47.85 -23.15
C ALA A 37 13.27 -48.68 -23.27
N TRP A 38 13.80 -49.14 -22.14
CA TRP A 38 14.99 -49.98 -22.11
C TRP A 38 14.77 -51.35 -22.79
N LEU A 39 13.68 -52.04 -22.46
CA LEU A 39 13.37 -53.36 -23.04
C LEU A 39 13.11 -53.27 -24.54
N LEU A 40 12.37 -52.26 -25.01
CA LEU A 40 12.14 -52.04 -26.44
C LEU A 40 13.44 -51.74 -27.19
N GLY A 41 14.30 -50.87 -26.62
CA GLY A 41 15.61 -50.56 -27.20
C GLY A 41 16.54 -51.77 -27.28
N CYS A 42 16.43 -52.72 -26.35
CA CYS A 42 17.22 -53.96 -26.37
C CYS A 42 16.66 -55.03 -27.31
N THR A 43 15.37 -54.97 -27.67
CA THR A 43 14.69 -56.08 -28.37
C THR A 43 14.36 -55.79 -29.84
N ARG A 44 14.34 -54.54 -30.27
CA ARG A 44 13.91 -54.15 -31.62
C ARG A 44 14.91 -53.22 -32.31
N PRO A 45 15.10 -53.36 -33.63
CA PRO A 45 15.96 -52.47 -34.39
C PRO A 45 15.39 -51.05 -34.42
N SER A 46 16.27 -50.05 -34.46
CA SER A 46 15.88 -48.63 -34.44
C SER A 46 14.89 -48.24 -35.54
N SER A 47 14.98 -48.85 -36.72
CA SER A 47 14.06 -48.57 -37.84
C SER A 47 12.62 -48.96 -37.52
N GLU A 48 12.42 -50.08 -36.82
CA GLU A 48 11.08 -50.54 -36.43
C GLU A 48 10.49 -49.64 -35.33
N LEU A 49 11.33 -49.14 -34.42
CA LEU A 49 10.90 -48.25 -33.33
C LEU A 49 10.51 -46.84 -33.80
N ILE A 50 10.99 -46.39 -34.96
CA ILE A 50 10.67 -45.07 -35.53
C ILE A 50 9.32 -45.12 -36.26
N ASP A 51 9.08 -46.16 -37.06
CA ASP A 51 7.93 -46.21 -37.97
C ASP A 51 6.72 -46.97 -37.40
N ASN A 52 6.94 -47.92 -36.47
CA ASN A 52 5.87 -48.79 -35.96
C ASN A 52 5.29 -48.31 -34.62
N ASN A 53 4.21 -47.52 -34.71
CA ASN A 53 3.43 -47.07 -33.54
C ASN A 53 2.78 -48.21 -32.72
N MET A 54 2.69 -49.43 -33.27
CA MET A 54 2.06 -50.60 -32.64
C MET A 54 3.08 -51.70 -32.28
N VAL A 55 4.37 -51.38 -32.20
CA VAL A 55 5.45 -52.37 -31.94
C VAL A 55 5.20 -53.25 -30.71
N ILE A 56 4.60 -52.71 -29.65
CA ILE A 56 4.28 -53.48 -28.43
C ILE A 56 3.22 -54.56 -28.71
N ARG A 57 2.24 -54.27 -29.57
CA ARG A 57 1.21 -55.22 -29.99
C ARG A 57 1.83 -56.38 -30.77
N ASP A 58 2.83 -56.10 -31.62
CA ASP A 58 3.47 -57.10 -32.47
C ASP A 58 4.41 -58.02 -31.68
N ILE A 59 5.00 -57.53 -30.59
CA ILE A 59 5.81 -58.34 -29.66
C ILE A 59 4.94 -59.20 -28.75
N ALA A 60 3.75 -58.72 -28.39
CA ALA A 60 2.91 -59.36 -27.39
C ALA A 60 2.48 -60.76 -27.82
N ARG A 61 2.59 -61.73 -26.90
CA ARG A 61 2.10 -63.11 -27.09
C ARG A 61 0.61 -63.15 -27.45
N TRP A 62 -0.17 -62.17 -26.94
CA TRP A 62 -1.62 -62.04 -27.15
C TRP A 62 -1.92 -60.59 -27.59
N PRO A 63 -1.78 -60.25 -28.89
CA PRO A 63 -1.92 -58.88 -29.40
C PRO A 63 -3.26 -58.22 -29.06
N MET A 64 -4.33 -59.02 -28.99
CA MET A 64 -5.68 -58.53 -28.66
C MET A 64 -5.76 -57.91 -27.26
N LEU A 65 -4.97 -58.41 -26.29
CA LEU A 65 -4.94 -57.85 -24.94
C LEU A 65 -4.29 -56.47 -24.90
N ILE A 66 -3.30 -56.21 -25.77
CA ILE A 66 -2.70 -54.88 -25.89
C ILE A 66 -3.74 -53.90 -26.43
N THR A 67 -4.43 -54.25 -27.52
CA THR A 67 -5.49 -53.42 -28.09
C THR A 67 -6.60 -53.14 -27.06
N ALA A 68 -7.08 -54.17 -26.36
CA ALA A 68 -8.08 -54.01 -25.30
C ALA A 68 -7.58 -53.13 -24.15
N GLY A 69 -6.31 -53.27 -23.75
CA GLY A 69 -5.67 -52.44 -22.74
C GLY A 69 -5.56 -50.97 -23.16
N VAL A 70 -5.20 -50.70 -24.42
CA VAL A 70 -5.19 -49.34 -24.99
C VAL A 70 -6.58 -48.74 -24.90
N PHE A 71 -7.62 -49.44 -25.36
CA PHE A 71 -9.01 -48.96 -25.26
C PHE A 71 -9.43 -48.68 -23.82
N ALA A 72 -9.13 -49.59 -22.89
CA ALA A 72 -9.47 -49.41 -21.48
C ALA A 72 -8.75 -48.19 -20.87
N ALA A 73 -7.46 -48.02 -21.14
CA ALA A 73 -6.65 -46.92 -20.62
C ALA A 73 -7.07 -45.56 -21.20
N THR A 74 -7.32 -45.48 -22.52
CA THR A 74 -7.75 -44.23 -23.17
C THR A 74 -9.16 -43.84 -22.74
N LEU A 75 -10.09 -44.79 -22.66
CA LEU A 75 -11.47 -44.52 -22.24
C LEU A 75 -11.52 -44.10 -20.77
N SER A 76 -10.77 -44.76 -19.89
CA SER A 76 -10.68 -44.39 -18.48
C SER A 76 -10.14 -42.97 -18.29
N SER A 77 -9.07 -42.62 -19.00
CA SER A 77 -8.46 -41.28 -18.92
C SER A 77 -9.37 -40.18 -19.47
N ALA A 78 -10.10 -40.47 -20.56
CA ALA A 78 -11.08 -39.56 -21.15
C ALA A 78 -12.25 -39.31 -20.18
N LEU A 79 -12.83 -40.37 -19.61
CA LEU A 79 -13.90 -40.26 -18.62
C LEU A 79 -13.46 -39.48 -17.38
N GLY A 80 -12.26 -39.75 -16.86
CA GLY A 80 -11.70 -39.00 -15.73
C GLY A 80 -11.57 -37.50 -16.01
N SER A 81 -11.11 -37.14 -17.22
CA SER A 81 -10.97 -35.74 -17.64
C SER A 81 -12.32 -35.06 -17.85
N MET A 82 -13.30 -35.78 -18.42
CA MET A 82 -14.68 -35.30 -18.61
C MET A 82 -15.43 -35.08 -17.30
N MET A 83 -15.08 -35.78 -16.23
CA MET A 83 -15.64 -35.54 -14.90
C MET A 83 -14.88 -34.43 -14.14
N GLY A 84 -13.56 -34.37 -14.31
CA GLY A 84 -12.71 -33.43 -13.57
C GLY A 84 -12.81 -31.98 -14.05
N ALA A 85 -12.68 -31.74 -15.36
CA ALA A 85 -12.64 -30.38 -15.90
C ALA A 85 -13.91 -29.55 -15.63
N PRO A 86 -15.14 -30.10 -15.80
CA PRO A 86 -16.36 -29.38 -15.45
C PRO A 86 -16.47 -29.02 -13.97
N ARG A 87 -15.99 -29.89 -13.07
CA ARG A 87 -16.01 -29.66 -11.62
C ARG A 87 -15.04 -28.55 -11.21
N ILE A 88 -13.84 -28.50 -11.82
CA ILE A 88 -12.89 -27.40 -11.60
C ILE A 88 -13.52 -26.07 -12.06
N LEU A 89 -14.12 -26.04 -13.26
CA LEU A 89 -14.76 -24.83 -13.76
C LEU A 89 -15.97 -24.41 -12.90
N GLN A 90 -16.77 -25.35 -12.42
CA GLN A 90 -17.89 -25.08 -11.53
C GLN A 90 -17.42 -24.52 -10.18
N ALA A 91 -16.38 -25.09 -9.57
CA ALA A 91 -15.81 -24.58 -8.33
C ALA A 91 -15.29 -23.15 -8.51
N PHE A 92 -14.51 -22.92 -9.57
CA PHE A 92 -14.00 -21.60 -9.91
C PHE A 92 -15.11 -20.56 -10.14
N ALA A 93 -16.21 -20.96 -10.78
CA ALA A 93 -17.37 -20.10 -11.00
C ALA A 93 -18.19 -19.83 -9.71
N ARG A 94 -18.17 -20.74 -8.73
CA ARG A 94 -18.80 -20.52 -7.41
C ARG A 94 -18.00 -19.60 -6.50
N ASP A 95 -16.70 -19.49 -6.76
CA ASP A 95 -15.82 -18.56 -6.05
C ASP A 95 -16.04 -17.10 -6.51
N GLU A 96 -16.97 -16.86 -7.45
CA GLU A 96 -17.40 -15.52 -7.93
C GLU A 96 -16.23 -14.64 -8.40
N VAL A 97 -15.13 -15.28 -8.87
CA VAL A 97 -13.94 -14.57 -9.37
C VAL A 97 -14.28 -13.75 -10.62
N PHE A 98 -15.17 -14.24 -11.47
CA PHE A 98 -15.68 -13.52 -12.63
C PHE A 98 -17.19 -13.67 -12.74
N ASP A 99 -17.91 -12.55 -12.69
CA ASP A 99 -19.37 -12.52 -12.82
C ASP A 99 -19.89 -13.21 -14.09
N SER A 100 -19.12 -13.11 -15.19
CA SER A 100 -19.45 -13.75 -16.46
C SER A 100 -19.43 -15.29 -16.41
N LEU A 101 -18.68 -15.87 -15.48
CA LEU A 101 -18.57 -17.33 -15.32
C LEU A 101 -19.56 -17.90 -14.31
N ASN A 102 -20.25 -17.08 -13.52
CA ASN A 102 -21.25 -17.51 -12.53
C ASN A 102 -22.32 -18.43 -13.15
N PHE A 103 -22.62 -18.26 -14.43
CA PHE A 103 -23.49 -19.16 -15.20
C PHE A 103 -23.07 -20.64 -15.09
N PHE A 104 -21.77 -20.93 -15.06
CA PHE A 104 -21.21 -22.29 -14.96
C PHE A 104 -21.14 -22.82 -13.52
N GLY A 105 -21.36 -21.98 -12.50
CA GLY A 105 -21.35 -22.37 -11.08
C GLY A 105 -22.59 -23.16 -10.63
N ALA A 106 -23.67 -23.11 -11.42
CA ALA A 106 -24.92 -23.79 -11.12
C ALA A 106 -24.77 -25.32 -11.07
N GLY A 107 -25.15 -25.94 -9.94
CA GLY A 107 -25.24 -27.39 -9.79
C GLY A 107 -26.64 -27.91 -10.13
N SER A 108 -26.74 -29.12 -10.69
CA SER A 108 -28.02 -29.77 -11.00
C SER A 108 -28.20 -31.06 -10.19
N GLY A 109 -29.37 -31.22 -9.58
CA GLY A 109 -29.73 -32.43 -8.82
C GLY A 109 -29.02 -32.53 -7.45
N PRO A 110 -29.25 -33.64 -6.72
CA PRO A 110 -28.78 -33.81 -5.33
C PRO A 110 -27.25 -33.93 -5.21
N LEU A 111 -26.56 -34.34 -6.28
CA LEU A 111 -25.10 -34.46 -6.34
C LEU A 111 -24.40 -33.18 -6.85
N GLY A 112 -25.16 -32.13 -7.18
CA GLY A 112 -24.60 -30.85 -7.61
C GLY A 112 -23.89 -30.88 -8.98
N GLU A 113 -24.30 -31.76 -9.89
CA GLU A 113 -23.58 -32.03 -11.15
C GLU A 113 -23.49 -30.80 -12.08
N PRO A 114 -22.29 -30.47 -12.64
CA PRO A 114 -22.03 -29.25 -13.39
C PRO A 114 -22.44 -29.33 -14.87
N ARG A 115 -23.74 -29.57 -15.16
CA ARG A 115 -24.23 -29.84 -16.53
C ARG A 115 -23.76 -28.81 -17.57
N ARG A 116 -23.79 -27.52 -17.24
CA ARG A 116 -23.38 -26.43 -18.14
C ARG A 116 -21.89 -26.47 -18.48
N ALA A 117 -21.04 -26.69 -17.47
CA ALA A 117 -19.60 -26.82 -17.66
C ALA A 117 -19.25 -28.12 -18.40
N THR A 118 -20.03 -29.19 -18.22
CA THR A 118 -19.90 -30.44 -18.99
C THR A 118 -20.16 -30.21 -20.47
N VAL A 119 -21.21 -29.47 -20.82
CA VAL A 119 -21.50 -29.10 -22.23
C VAL A 119 -20.37 -28.29 -22.83
N LEU A 120 -19.84 -27.30 -22.11
CA LEU A 120 -18.68 -26.52 -22.59
C LEU A 120 -17.44 -27.41 -22.82
N THR A 121 -17.13 -28.28 -21.86
CA THR A 121 -16.01 -29.22 -21.97
C THR A 121 -16.18 -30.17 -23.15
N PHE A 122 -17.41 -30.63 -23.41
CA PHE A 122 -17.74 -31.45 -24.57
C PHE A 122 -17.49 -30.69 -25.88
N ILE A 123 -17.96 -29.45 -26.01
CA ILE A 123 -17.75 -28.62 -27.21
C ILE A 123 -16.26 -28.40 -27.49
N ILE A 124 -15.48 -28.03 -26.46
CA ILE A 124 -14.03 -27.82 -26.59
C ILE A 124 -13.34 -29.12 -27.00
N SER A 125 -13.68 -30.24 -26.36
CA SER A 125 -13.10 -31.54 -26.68
C SER A 125 -13.42 -31.97 -28.11
N GLN A 126 -14.67 -31.75 -28.57
CA GLN A 126 -15.09 -32.08 -29.93
C GLN A 126 -14.35 -31.24 -30.97
N ALA A 127 -14.13 -29.95 -30.71
CA ALA A 127 -13.33 -29.09 -31.58
C ALA A 127 -11.89 -29.63 -31.75
N CYS A 128 -11.26 -30.08 -30.66
CA CYS A 128 -9.94 -30.71 -30.71
C CYS A 128 -9.96 -32.04 -31.50
N ILE A 129 -10.98 -32.88 -31.31
CA ILE A 129 -11.10 -34.16 -32.04
C ILE A 129 -11.24 -33.92 -33.55
N LEU A 130 -12.00 -32.90 -33.96
CA LEU A 130 -12.21 -32.56 -35.37
C LEU A 130 -10.93 -32.10 -36.08
N LEU A 131 -9.91 -31.64 -35.35
CA LEU A 131 -8.59 -31.31 -35.92
C LEU A 131 -7.80 -32.55 -36.37
N GLY A 132 -8.17 -33.75 -35.91
CA GLY A 132 -7.76 -35.04 -36.49
C GLY A 132 -6.30 -35.47 -36.30
N ASP A 133 -5.41 -34.59 -35.83
CA ASP A 133 -3.98 -34.90 -35.64
C ASP A 133 -3.56 -34.85 -34.17
N LEU A 134 -3.29 -36.03 -33.60
CA LEU A 134 -2.78 -36.18 -32.23
C LEU A 134 -1.42 -35.49 -32.04
N ASN A 135 -0.56 -35.51 -33.05
CA ASN A 135 0.79 -34.94 -32.98
C ASN A 135 0.76 -33.41 -32.98
N ALA A 136 -0.24 -32.81 -33.61
CA ALA A 136 -0.47 -31.36 -33.55
C ALA A 136 -1.05 -30.92 -32.19
N ILE A 137 -1.90 -31.73 -31.58
CA ILE A 137 -2.59 -31.40 -30.32
C ILE A 137 -1.69 -31.61 -29.11
N ALA A 138 -0.83 -32.63 -29.13
CA ALA A 138 -0.01 -33.00 -27.98
C ALA A 138 0.86 -31.83 -27.44
N PRO A 139 1.62 -31.08 -28.27
CA PRO A 139 2.40 -29.94 -27.78
C PRO A 139 1.55 -28.86 -27.10
N ILE A 140 0.36 -28.57 -27.64
CA ILE A 140 -0.55 -27.56 -27.09
C ILE A 140 -0.99 -27.94 -25.68
N ILE A 141 -1.44 -29.19 -25.50
CA ILE A 141 -1.85 -29.71 -24.19
C ILE A 141 -0.66 -29.71 -23.22
N THR A 142 0.53 -30.10 -23.68
CA THR A 142 1.75 -30.09 -22.86
C THR A 142 2.07 -28.68 -22.37
N MET A 143 1.92 -27.63 -23.20
CA MET A 143 2.15 -26.26 -22.76
C MET A 143 1.23 -25.84 -21.61
N PHE A 144 -0.06 -26.14 -21.69
CA PHE A 144 -1.01 -25.81 -20.61
C PHE A 144 -0.66 -26.53 -19.30
N PHE A 145 -0.27 -27.82 -19.35
CA PHE A 145 0.16 -28.54 -18.16
C PHE A 145 1.47 -28.00 -17.60
N MET A 146 2.47 -27.73 -18.46
CA MET A 146 3.76 -27.20 -18.01
C MET A 146 3.63 -25.83 -17.35
N ILE A 147 2.83 -24.92 -17.91
CA ILE A 147 2.54 -23.64 -17.25
C ILE A 147 1.86 -23.86 -15.90
N THR A 148 0.85 -24.72 -15.84
CA THR A 148 0.11 -24.96 -14.59
C THR A 148 1.05 -25.47 -13.50
N TYR A 149 1.95 -26.40 -13.84
CA TYR A 149 2.96 -26.91 -12.92
C TYR A 149 4.02 -25.86 -12.58
N GLY A 150 4.43 -25.04 -13.54
CA GLY A 150 5.37 -23.94 -13.36
C GLY A 150 4.83 -22.88 -12.39
N LEU A 151 3.58 -22.45 -12.58
CA LEU A 151 2.90 -21.49 -11.71
C LEU A 151 2.68 -22.02 -10.30
N LEU A 152 2.29 -23.30 -10.15
CA LEU A 152 2.13 -23.91 -8.83
C LEU A 152 3.46 -23.94 -8.07
N ASN A 153 4.54 -24.34 -8.75
CA ASN A 153 5.89 -24.29 -8.19
C ASN A 153 6.31 -22.85 -7.84
N LEU A 154 6.05 -21.88 -8.72
CA LEU A 154 6.37 -20.47 -8.49
C LEU A 154 5.61 -19.90 -7.28
N ALA A 155 4.32 -20.20 -7.14
CA ALA A 155 3.51 -19.77 -6.00
C ALA A 155 4.06 -20.32 -4.68
N THR A 156 4.40 -21.62 -4.63
CA THR A 156 5.01 -22.21 -3.42
C THR A 156 6.39 -21.64 -3.11
N PHE A 157 7.19 -21.30 -4.13
CA PHE A 157 8.46 -20.60 -3.95
C PHE A 157 8.25 -19.21 -3.32
N TYR A 158 7.31 -18.42 -3.84
CA TYR A 158 7.01 -17.09 -3.31
C TYR A 158 6.58 -17.17 -1.84
N GLU A 159 5.63 -18.03 -1.50
CA GLU A 159 5.16 -18.20 -0.11
C GLU A 159 6.27 -18.64 0.85
N ALA A 160 7.17 -19.50 0.40
CA ALA A 160 8.28 -19.96 1.21
C ALA A 160 9.34 -18.87 1.47
N VAL A 161 9.57 -17.98 0.50
CA VAL A 161 10.58 -16.91 0.59
C VAL A 161 10.05 -15.67 1.34
N THR A 162 8.75 -15.36 1.20
CA THR A 162 8.13 -14.22 1.90
C THR A 162 7.92 -14.49 3.39
N GLY A 163 7.94 -15.75 3.82
CA GLY A 163 7.75 -16.12 5.21
C GLY A 163 6.33 -15.87 5.70
N ASN A 164 5.33 -16.05 4.82
CA ASN A 164 3.92 -15.88 5.16
C ASN A 164 3.53 -16.81 6.32
N PRO A 165 3.05 -16.28 7.47
CA PRO A 165 2.69 -17.12 8.63
C PRO A 165 1.58 -18.14 8.33
N SER A 166 0.76 -17.94 7.30
CA SER A 166 -0.28 -18.89 6.91
C SER A 166 0.27 -20.08 6.10
N TYR A 167 1.43 -19.92 5.46
CA TYR A 167 2.08 -20.98 4.69
C TYR A 167 3.01 -21.81 5.57
N ARG A 168 2.50 -22.93 6.10
CA ARG A 168 3.24 -23.85 6.98
C ARG A 168 3.24 -25.28 6.42
N PRO A 169 4.02 -25.58 5.37
CA PRO A 169 4.07 -26.92 4.82
C PRO A 169 4.59 -27.91 5.87
N THR A 170 3.79 -28.92 6.20
CA THR A 170 4.17 -30.00 7.14
C THR A 170 4.97 -31.12 6.47
N PHE A 171 5.08 -31.10 5.14
CA PHE A 171 5.79 -32.10 4.37
C PHE A 171 7.31 -31.89 4.44
N ARG A 172 8.03 -32.91 4.94
CA ARG A 172 9.47 -32.85 5.25
C ARG A 172 10.37 -32.46 4.06
N TYR A 173 10.00 -32.84 2.83
CA TYR A 173 10.81 -32.57 1.64
C TYR A 173 10.37 -31.32 0.87
N CYS A 174 9.56 -30.45 1.50
CA CYS A 174 9.22 -29.15 0.94
C CYS A 174 10.34 -28.15 1.23
N HIS A 175 10.99 -27.65 0.19
CA HIS A 175 12.02 -26.61 0.31
C HIS A 175 11.88 -25.62 -0.86
N TRP A 176 12.13 -24.33 -0.60
CA TRP A 176 11.98 -23.27 -1.59
C TRP A 176 12.79 -23.51 -2.87
N SER A 177 13.97 -24.12 -2.74
CA SER A 177 14.84 -24.42 -3.89
C SER A 177 14.27 -25.48 -4.81
N ALA A 178 13.55 -26.48 -4.28
CA ALA A 178 12.90 -27.51 -5.07
C ALA A 178 11.73 -26.92 -5.89
N SER A 179 10.96 -26.03 -5.28
CA SER A 179 9.91 -25.26 -5.96
C SER A 179 10.49 -24.37 -7.06
N LEU A 180 11.56 -23.63 -6.79
CA LEU A 180 12.22 -22.80 -7.81
C LEU A 180 12.76 -23.65 -8.97
N ALA A 181 13.43 -24.77 -8.67
CA ALA A 181 13.92 -25.69 -9.67
C ALA A 181 12.79 -26.28 -10.52
N GLY A 182 11.65 -26.63 -9.91
CA GLY A 182 10.45 -27.09 -10.62
C GLY A 182 9.87 -26.03 -11.55
N ALA A 183 9.77 -24.77 -11.10
CA ALA A 183 9.27 -23.67 -11.91
C ALA A 183 10.18 -23.40 -13.13
N LEU A 184 11.49 -23.29 -12.91
CA LEU A 184 12.48 -23.11 -13.97
C LEU A 184 12.54 -24.31 -14.91
N GLY A 185 12.45 -25.53 -14.37
CA GLY A 185 12.43 -26.76 -15.16
C GLY A 185 11.23 -26.81 -16.11
N CYS A 186 10.03 -26.44 -15.64
CA CYS A 186 8.85 -26.35 -16.50
C CYS A 186 9.05 -25.33 -17.63
N LEU A 187 9.59 -24.15 -17.31
CA LEU A 187 9.86 -23.11 -18.30
C LEU A 187 10.87 -23.57 -19.37
N ILE A 188 11.97 -24.19 -18.96
CA ILE A 188 13.00 -24.71 -19.85
C ILE A 188 12.42 -25.79 -20.78
N VAL A 189 11.67 -26.74 -20.23
CA VAL A 189 11.05 -27.83 -21.01
C VAL A 189 10.04 -27.29 -22.02
N MET A 190 9.27 -26.26 -21.68
CA MET A 190 8.36 -25.61 -22.62
C MET A 190 9.09 -25.08 -23.85
N PHE A 191 10.16 -24.31 -23.66
CA PHE A 191 10.95 -23.77 -24.77
C PHE A 191 11.67 -24.86 -25.56
N LEU A 192 12.08 -25.95 -24.91
CA LEU A 192 12.70 -27.10 -25.56
C LEU A 192 11.73 -27.86 -26.47
N ILE A 193 10.46 -28.00 -26.07
CA ILE A 193 9.45 -28.71 -26.85
C ILE A 193 9.03 -27.87 -28.06
N ASN A 194 8.61 -26.62 -27.84
CA ASN A 194 8.23 -25.70 -28.92
C ASN A 194 8.18 -24.25 -28.43
N TRP A 195 9.12 -23.43 -28.89
CA TRP A 195 9.20 -22.03 -28.48
C TRP A 195 7.99 -21.17 -28.89
N VAL A 196 7.36 -21.46 -30.03
CA VAL A 196 6.20 -20.68 -30.53
C VAL A 196 5.01 -20.88 -29.60
N TRP A 197 4.64 -22.13 -29.34
CA TRP A 197 3.51 -22.44 -28.45
C TRP A 197 3.83 -22.04 -27.00
N ALA A 198 5.08 -22.20 -26.54
CA ALA A 198 5.51 -21.74 -25.23
C ALA A 198 5.29 -20.22 -25.06
N SER A 199 5.76 -19.41 -26.02
CA SER A 199 5.57 -17.96 -26.01
C SER A 199 4.09 -17.56 -26.02
N ILE A 200 3.27 -18.19 -26.87
CA ILE A 200 1.83 -17.92 -26.94
C ILE A 200 1.16 -18.21 -25.59
N SER A 201 1.44 -19.38 -24.98
CA SER A 201 0.83 -19.75 -23.71
C SER A 201 1.29 -18.86 -22.56
N ILE A 202 2.57 -18.45 -22.52
CA ILE A 202 3.08 -17.51 -21.52
C ILE A 202 2.40 -16.15 -21.64
N VAL A 203 2.31 -15.61 -22.87
CA VAL A 203 1.65 -14.31 -23.12
C VAL A 203 0.17 -14.37 -22.74
N PHE A 204 -0.53 -15.45 -23.08
CA PHE A 204 -1.92 -15.66 -22.71
C PHE A 204 -2.12 -15.61 -21.19
N ILE A 205 -1.27 -16.30 -20.44
CA ILE A 205 -1.35 -16.37 -18.97
C ILE A 205 -0.93 -15.06 -18.31
N ALA A 206 0.11 -14.40 -18.83
CA ALA A 206 0.50 -13.07 -18.36
C ALA A 206 -0.63 -12.05 -18.57
N THR A 207 -1.32 -12.11 -19.70
CA THR A 207 -2.48 -11.25 -20.01
C THR A 207 -3.65 -11.56 -19.08
N LEU A 208 -3.94 -12.83 -18.83
CA LEU A 208 -4.98 -13.24 -17.89
C LEU A 208 -4.67 -12.76 -16.46
N HIS A 209 -3.43 -12.93 -16.02
CA HIS A 209 -2.98 -12.46 -14.70
C HIS A 209 -3.07 -10.93 -14.58
N TRP A 210 -2.66 -10.20 -15.62
CA TRP A 210 -2.80 -8.74 -15.66
C TRP A 210 -4.27 -8.30 -15.64
N PHE A 211 -5.14 -8.98 -16.38
CA PHE A 211 -6.58 -8.73 -16.40
C PHE A 211 -7.24 -8.94 -15.03
N ILE A 212 -6.89 -10.02 -14.33
CA ILE A 212 -7.36 -10.29 -12.96
C ILE A 212 -6.91 -9.18 -12.02
N ARG A 213 -5.62 -8.80 -12.09
CA ARG A 213 -5.07 -7.75 -11.24
C ARG A 213 -5.75 -6.40 -11.46
N TRP A 214 -6.05 -6.05 -12.71
CA TRP A 214 -6.67 -4.76 -13.03
C TRP A 214 -8.12 -4.67 -12.54
N ARG A 215 -8.83 -5.79 -12.43
CA ARG A 215 -10.22 -5.80 -11.93
C ARG A 215 -10.35 -5.68 -10.41
N GLU A 216 -9.25 -5.59 -9.65
CA GLU A 216 -9.26 -5.50 -8.17
C GLU A 216 -10.25 -6.49 -7.54
N ILE A 217 -10.27 -7.73 -8.04
CA ILE A 217 -11.16 -8.76 -7.50
C ILE A 217 -10.73 -8.97 -6.05
N GLU A 218 -11.52 -8.48 -5.09
CA GLU A 218 -11.37 -8.75 -3.67
C GLU A 218 -11.52 -10.26 -3.47
N SER A 219 -10.44 -11.00 -3.67
CA SER A 219 -10.44 -12.42 -3.42
C SER A 219 -10.60 -12.62 -1.91
N ARG A 220 -11.60 -13.42 -1.52
CA ARG A 220 -11.76 -13.88 -0.12
C ARG A 220 -10.51 -14.59 0.42
N TRP A 221 -9.62 -15.00 -0.48
CA TRP A 221 -8.31 -15.55 -0.22
C TRP A 221 -7.30 -14.40 -0.22
N GLY A 222 -6.58 -14.21 0.90
CA GLY A 222 -5.64 -13.11 1.07
C GLY A 222 -4.63 -12.96 -0.08
N ASP A 223 -4.15 -11.74 -0.29
CA ASP A 223 -3.28 -11.39 -1.41
C ASP A 223 -1.79 -11.64 -1.11
N LEU A 224 -1.11 -12.37 -2.00
CA LEU A 224 0.34 -12.60 -1.96
C LEU A 224 1.15 -11.29 -2.00
N GLN A 225 0.66 -10.24 -2.68
CA GLN A 225 1.39 -8.96 -2.76
C GLN A 225 1.38 -8.22 -1.43
N SER A 226 0.29 -8.32 -0.67
CA SER A 226 0.19 -7.73 0.68
C SER A 226 1.24 -8.28 1.64
N GLY A 227 1.56 -9.58 1.55
CA GLY A 227 2.61 -10.22 2.34
C GLY A 227 4.01 -9.67 2.03
N VAL A 228 4.33 -9.45 0.74
CA VAL A 228 5.61 -8.85 0.32
C VAL A 228 5.73 -7.41 0.84
N ALA A 229 4.67 -6.61 0.67
CA ALA A 229 4.65 -5.23 1.13
C ALA A 229 4.84 -5.13 2.66
N PHE A 230 4.20 -6.02 3.41
CA PHE A 230 4.35 -6.09 4.87
C PHE A 230 5.80 -6.39 5.27
N GLU A 231 6.42 -7.41 4.67
CA GLU A 231 7.80 -7.79 5.01
C GLU A 231 8.80 -6.68 4.63
N GLN A 232 8.58 -5.98 3.51
CA GLN A 232 9.37 -4.81 3.14
C GLN A 232 9.23 -3.67 4.17
N ALA A 233 7.99 -3.36 4.58
CA ALA A 233 7.72 -2.33 5.59
C ALA A 233 8.37 -2.69 6.94
N ARG A 234 8.24 -3.94 7.38
CA ARG A 234 8.84 -4.44 8.62
C ARG A 234 10.37 -4.32 8.61
N ARG A 235 11.03 -4.75 7.52
CA ARG A 235 12.49 -4.62 7.38
C ARG A 235 12.92 -3.15 7.36
N ALA A 236 12.15 -2.27 6.71
CA ALA A 236 12.44 -0.84 6.68
C ALA A 236 12.33 -0.21 8.09
N LEU A 237 11.27 -0.52 8.84
CA LEU A 237 11.08 -0.05 10.22
C LEU A 237 12.20 -0.54 11.15
N TRP A 238 12.62 -1.80 11.01
CA TRP A 238 13.72 -2.33 11.80
C TRP A 238 15.04 -1.59 11.56
N ARG A 239 15.37 -1.28 10.29
CA ARG A 239 16.57 -0.50 9.94
C ARG A 239 16.52 0.91 10.50
N LEU A 240 15.34 1.53 10.58
CA LEU A 240 15.18 2.85 11.20
C LEU A 240 15.45 2.83 12.70
N GLU A 241 15.23 1.69 13.37
CA GLU A 241 15.53 1.53 14.81
C GLU A 241 17.04 1.37 15.07
N GLU A 242 17.76 0.69 14.17
CA GLU A 242 19.21 0.45 14.31
C GLU A 242 20.04 1.71 14.01
N GLN A 243 19.53 2.64 13.21
CA GLN A 243 20.27 3.83 12.80
C GLN A 243 20.21 4.94 13.85
N ALA A 244 21.37 5.50 14.21
CA ALA A 244 21.43 6.68 15.05
C ALA A 244 20.77 7.88 14.35
N TYR A 245 19.84 8.54 15.05
CA TYR A 245 19.17 9.72 14.55
C TYR A 245 20.16 10.86 14.28
N HIS A 246 20.13 11.42 13.08
CA HIS A 246 20.94 12.58 12.70
C HIS A 246 20.02 13.78 12.41
N PRO A 247 20.24 14.97 13.00
CA PRO A 247 19.38 16.14 12.81
C PRO A 247 19.14 16.55 11.35
N LYS A 248 20.13 16.36 10.46
CA LYS A 248 20.00 16.59 9.00
C LYS A 248 19.00 15.66 8.28
N ASN A 249 18.70 14.50 8.87
CA ASN A 249 17.73 13.55 8.33
C ASN A 249 16.32 13.80 8.88
N TRP A 250 16.10 14.93 9.56
CA TRP A 250 14.78 15.31 10.04
C TRP A 250 13.77 15.34 8.88
N ARG A 251 12.63 14.69 9.07
CA ARG A 251 11.49 14.69 8.15
C ARG A 251 10.22 15.00 8.93
N PRO A 252 9.25 15.70 8.35
CA PRO A 252 8.01 16.02 9.04
C PRO A 252 7.18 14.74 9.25
N ILE A 253 6.99 14.34 10.49
CA ILE A 253 6.04 13.29 10.88
C ILE A 253 4.93 13.99 11.64
N ILE A 254 3.91 14.43 10.88
CA ILE A 254 2.86 15.31 11.36
C ILE A 254 1.65 14.47 11.76
N ILE A 255 1.20 14.66 12.99
CA ILE A 255 -0.14 14.24 13.42
C ILE A 255 -1.05 15.46 13.45
N ALA A 256 -2.05 15.46 12.58
CA ALA A 256 -2.93 16.58 12.35
C ALA A 256 -4.30 16.31 12.99
N LEU A 257 -4.67 17.12 13.98
CA LEU A 257 -5.93 16.98 14.71
C LEU A 257 -7.07 17.63 13.92
N SER A 258 -7.51 16.93 12.87
CA SER A 258 -8.50 17.40 11.90
C SER A 258 -9.94 17.06 12.27
N GLY A 259 -10.17 16.27 13.31
CA GLY A 259 -11.50 15.71 13.57
C GLY A 259 -11.90 14.75 12.45
N THR A 260 -13.11 14.86 11.91
CA THR A 260 -13.59 14.02 10.78
C THR A 260 -12.99 14.37 9.42
N GLY A 261 -12.08 15.36 9.36
CA GLY A 261 -11.51 15.88 8.10
C GLY A 261 -12.40 16.95 7.47
N TRP A 262 -13.68 16.64 7.30
CA TRP A 262 -14.67 17.57 6.72
C TRP A 262 -14.94 18.81 7.56
N THR A 263 -14.85 18.72 8.89
CA THR A 263 -15.12 19.85 9.78
C THR A 263 -14.08 20.96 9.68
N ARG A 264 -12.84 20.61 9.30
CA ARG A 264 -11.68 21.51 9.21
C ARG A 264 -10.77 21.06 8.05
N PRO A 265 -11.23 21.19 6.80
CA PRO A 265 -10.53 20.63 5.63
C PRO A 265 -9.14 21.23 5.42
N TYR A 266 -8.93 22.47 5.88
CA TYR A 266 -7.63 23.14 5.81
C TYR A 266 -6.53 22.43 6.61
N ILE A 267 -6.85 21.71 7.70
CA ILE A 267 -5.85 21.01 8.52
C ILE A 267 -5.26 19.82 7.75
N PRO A 268 -6.05 18.87 7.22
CA PRO A 268 -5.53 17.80 6.37
C PRO A 268 -4.77 18.30 5.14
N ILE A 269 -5.30 19.32 4.46
CA ILE A 269 -4.71 19.84 3.22
C ILE A 269 -3.33 20.44 3.48
N TYR A 270 -3.22 21.33 4.48
CA TYR A 270 -1.91 21.91 4.82
C TYR A 270 -0.98 20.87 5.44
N GLY A 271 -1.49 19.91 6.22
CA GLY A 271 -0.67 18.78 6.68
C GLY A 271 -0.08 17.98 5.52
N HIS A 272 -0.85 17.77 4.45
CA HIS A 272 -0.39 17.09 3.25
C HIS A 272 0.66 17.93 2.49
N TRP A 273 0.43 19.24 2.33
CA TRP A 273 1.40 20.11 1.68
C TRP A 273 2.71 20.28 2.47
N LEU A 274 2.64 20.38 3.81
CA LEU A 274 3.81 20.49 4.68
C LEU A 274 4.65 19.21 4.69
N THR A 275 4.06 18.05 4.39
CA THR A 275 4.82 16.79 4.25
C THR A 275 5.40 16.60 2.85
N SER A 276 4.78 17.18 1.81
CA SER A 276 5.24 17.20 0.40
C SER A 276 5.74 15.84 -0.13
N GLY A 277 5.15 14.72 0.31
CA GLY A 277 5.57 13.36 -0.06
C GLY A 277 6.93 12.92 0.51
N HIS A 278 7.55 13.75 1.35
CA HIS A 278 8.85 13.52 1.98
C HIS A 278 8.76 13.22 3.48
N GLY A 279 7.55 13.24 4.04
CA GLY A 279 7.23 12.92 5.42
C GLY A 279 5.99 12.05 5.54
N ILE A 280 5.48 11.93 6.76
CA ILE A 280 4.28 11.14 7.06
C ILE A 280 3.22 12.04 7.67
N LEU A 281 2.02 11.96 7.13
CA LEU A 281 0.84 12.62 7.68
C LEU A 281 -0.09 11.58 8.31
N THR A 282 -0.48 11.83 9.56
CA THR A 282 -1.59 11.13 10.21
C THR A 282 -2.72 12.10 10.46
N LEU A 283 -3.92 11.81 9.97
CA LEU A 283 -5.14 12.55 10.30
C LEU A 283 -5.77 11.92 11.53
N ALA A 284 -5.77 12.68 12.62
CA ALA A 284 -6.18 12.23 13.93
C ALA A 284 -7.53 12.81 14.36
N HIS A 285 -8.35 11.98 14.98
CA HIS A 285 -9.57 12.40 15.66
C HIS A 285 -9.64 11.80 17.07
N VAL A 286 -9.65 12.68 18.07
CA VAL A 286 -10.04 12.31 19.43
C VAL A 286 -11.55 12.53 19.58
N VAL A 287 -12.27 11.43 19.77
CA VAL A 287 -13.73 11.40 19.91
C VAL A 287 -14.06 11.42 21.40
N THR A 288 -14.68 12.50 21.86
CA THR A 288 -15.12 12.63 23.25
C THR A 288 -16.51 12.04 23.49
N GLY A 289 -16.74 11.58 24.71
CA GLY A 289 -18.04 11.10 25.19
C GLY A 289 -17.99 9.80 25.99
N GLN A 290 -18.96 9.62 26.88
CA GLN A 290 -19.19 8.39 27.64
C GLN A 290 -20.09 7.48 26.80
N THR A 291 -19.59 6.32 26.39
CA THR A 291 -20.42 5.32 25.70
C THR A 291 -19.79 3.94 25.86
N ASP A 292 -20.61 2.92 26.11
CA ASP A 292 -20.12 1.54 26.28
C ASP A 292 -19.54 0.94 24.98
N ASP A 293 -19.89 1.51 23.83
CA ASP A 293 -19.49 1.04 22.50
C ASP A 293 -18.44 1.94 21.81
N HIS A 294 -17.26 2.04 22.45
CA HIS A 294 -16.12 2.77 21.89
C HIS A 294 -15.59 2.17 20.57
N VAL A 295 -15.75 0.85 20.39
CA VAL A 295 -15.23 0.12 19.21
C VAL A 295 -16.00 0.53 17.96
N ARG A 296 -17.33 0.47 17.97
CA ARG A 296 -18.15 0.82 16.80
C ARG A 296 -17.98 2.28 16.41
N ARG A 297 -17.93 3.20 17.39
CA ARG A 297 -17.68 4.63 17.12
C ARG A 297 -16.31 4.84 16.48
N ARG A 298 -15.27 4.19 17.00
CA ARG A 298 -13.92 4.28 16.44
C ARG A 298 -13.91 3.83 14.98
N GLU A 299 -14.49 2.67 14.67
CA GLU A 299 -14.56 2.13 13.31
C GLU A 299 -15.34 3.05 12.35
N GLN A 300 -16.45 3.63 12.81
CA GLN A 300 -17.24 4.57 12.00
C GLN A 300 -16.45 5.83 11.64
N TYR A 301 -15.81 6.47 12.63
CA TYR A 301 -15.00 7.67 12.38
C TYR A 301 -13.74 7.36 11.59
N GLU A 302 -13.13 6.18 11.79
CA GLU A 302 -11.97 5.76 11.02
C GLU A 302 -12.35 5.53 9.55
N LYS A 303 -13.50 4.88 9.29
CA LYS A 303 -14.04 4.71 7.93
C LYS A 303 -14.34 6.06 7.28
N ALA A 304 -14.90 7.02 8.03
CA ALA A 304 -15.15 8.38 7.54
C ALA A 304 -13.84 9.10 7.15
N LEU A 305 -12.80 9.01 8.00
CA LEU A 305 -11.47 9.56 7.70
C LEU A 305 -10.82 8.87 6.51
N ARG A 306 -10.89 7.54 6.40
CA ARG A 306 -10.40 6.80 5.22
C ARG A 306 -11.08 7.25 3.94
N SER A 307 -12.41 7.38 3.98
CA SER A 307 -13.19 7.89 2.84
C SER A 307 -12.76 9.29 2.42
N PHE A 308 -12.55 10.20 3.39
CA PHE A 308 -12.03 11.54 3.12
C PHE A 308 -10.63 11.50 2.49
N ILE A 309 -9.69 10.73 3.06
CA ILE A 309 -8.32 10.58 2.55
C ILE A 309 -8.34 10.08 1.10
N THR A 310 -9.12 9.04 0.80
CA THR A 310 -9.21 8.47 -0.56
C THR A 310 -9.87 9.43 -1.53
N LYS A 311 -10.99 10.06 -1.15
CA LYS A 311 -11.73 11.00 -2.01
C LYS A 311 -10.87 12.19 -2.40
N GLU A 312 -10.12 12.72 -1.44
CA GLU A 312 -9.27 13.89 -1.61
C GLU A 312 -7.82 13.55 -2.03
N GLN A 313 -7.54 12.27 -2.31
CA GLN A 313 -6.23 11.76 -2.76
C GLN A 313 -5.06 12.16 -1.84
N LEU A 314 -5.31 12.23 -0.54
CA LEU A 314 -4.29 12.62 0.44
C LEU A 314 -3.37 11.44 0.75
N GLN A 315 -2.06 11.69 0.79
CA GLN A 315 -1.09 10.72 1.29
C GLN A 315 -1.03 10.76 2.82
N ALA A 316 -2.05 10.18 3.47
CA ALA A 316 -2.19 10.22 4.92
C ALA A 316 -2.75 8.93 5.51
N PHE A 317 -2.52 8.71 6.81
CA PHE A 317 -3.08 7.61 7.58
C PHE A 317 -4.16 8.10 8.55
N PRO A 318 -5.28 7.40 8.70
CA PRO A 318 -6.28 7.74 9.72
C PRO A 318 -5.84 7.25 11.10
N ALA A 319 -6.15 8.02 12.15
CA ALA A 319 -6.03 7.58 13.54
C ALA A 319 -7.22 8.10 14.35
N VAL A 320 -7.98 7.20 14.98
CA VAL A 320 -9.12 7.58 15.81
C VAL A 320 -8.93 7.04 17.22
N PHE A 321 -9.07 7.91 18.20
CA PHE A 321 -8.98 7.59 19.61
C PHE A 321 -10.24 8.03 20.34
N CYS A 322 -10.81 7.15 21.16
CA CYS A 322 -12.01 7.43 21.94
C CYS A 322 -11.62 7.61 23.39
N HIS A 323 -11.87 8.78 23.98
CA HIS A 323 -11.60 9.04 25.38
C HIS A 323 -12.57 10.09 25.94
N GLN A 324 -12.87 10.07 27.24
CA GLN A 324 -13.82 11.03 27.82
C GLN A 324 -13.27 12.46 27.81
N ASP A 325 -12.00 12.61 28.15
CA ASP A 325 -11.24 13.87 28.12
C ASP A 325 -10.41 13.98 26.83
N LEU A 326 -10.51 15.13 26.17
CA LEU A 326 -9.74 15.47 24.98
C LEU A 326 -8.23 15.47 25.25
N SER A 327 -7.79 16.07 26.35
CA SER A 327 -6.37 16.27 26.66
C SER A 327 -5.66 14.93 26.88
N VAL A 328 -6.29 14.04 27.67
CA VAL A 328 -5.80 12.68 27.90
C VAL A 328 -5.84 11.86 26.61
N GLY A 329 -6.87 12.04 25.77
CA GLY A 329 -6.95 11.39 24.47
C GLY A 329 -5.82 11.83 23.52
N VAL A 330 -5.49 13.13 23.51
CA VAL A 330 -4.34 13.66 22.75
C VAL A 330 -3.02 13.12 23.31
N GLU A 331 -2.85 13.09 24.64
CA GLU A 331 -1.66 12.53 25.28
C GLU A 331 -1.42 11.07 24.90
N ALA A 332 -2.45 10.23 25.05
CA ALA A 332 -2.39 8.81 24.72
C ALA A 332 -2.06 8.60 23.23
N LEU A 333 -2.67 9.41 22.36
CA LEU A 333 -2.39 9.36 20.92
C LEU A 333 -0.93 9.73 20.62
N LEU A 334 -0.38 10.79 21.23
CA LEU A 334 1.00 11.22 20.97
C LEU A 334 2.05 10.24 21.51
N ASN A 335 1.76 9.57 22.62
CA ASN A 335 2.66 8.59 23.23
C ASN A 335 2.62 7.22 22.52
N CYS A 336 1.46 6.82 22.00
CA CYS A 336 1.24 5.47 21.45
C CYS A 336 1.23 5.42 19.92
N HIS A 337 1.10 6.54 19.21
CA HIS A 337 1.04 6.53 17.75
C HIS A 337 2.44 6.41 17.13
N GLY A 338 2.58 5.47 16.20
CA GLY A 338 3.84 5.14 15.55
C GLY A 338 4.40 3.78 15.93
N ILE A 339 5.46 3.34 15.24
CA ILE A 339 6.14 2.05 15.50
C ILE A 339 7.64 2.28 15.42
N GLY A 340 8.39 1.90 16.47
CA GLY A 340 9.84 2.08 16.56
C GLY A 340 10.24 3.55 16.41
N GLY A 341 11.26 3.82 15.59
CA GLY A 341 11.72 5.16 15.21
C GLY A 341 10.72 6.00 14.38
N LEU A 342 9.61 5.42 13.93
CA LEU A 342 8.57 6.14 13.19
C LEU A 342 7.52 6.73 14.14
N ARG A 343 7.85 7.84 14.80
CA ARG A 343 6.95 8.55 15.73
C ARG A 343 6.65 9.97 15.27
N PRO A 344 5.45 10.51 15.53
CA PRO A 344 5.15 11.91 15.29
C PRO A 344 6.18 12.79 15.99
N ASN A 345 6.74 13.75 15.25
CA ASN A 345 7.62 14.78 15.80
C ASN A 345 6.95 16.16 15.85
N THR A 346 5.82 16.30 15.14
CA THR A 346 5.10 17.56 14.97
C THR A 346 3.61 17.33 15.10
N VAL A 347 2.92 18.21 15.82
CA VAL A 347 1.47 18.18 15.99
C VAL A 347 0.87 19.41 15.32
N LEU A 348 -0.11 19.20 14.44
CA LEU A 348 -0.83 20.26 13.75
C LEU A 348 -2.24 20.42 14.33
N PHE A 349 -2.49 21.59 14.91
CA PHE A 349 -3.77 22.02 15.47
C PHE A 349 -4.44 23.07 14.60
N GLY A 350 -5.77 23.15 14.72
CA GLY A 350 -6.50 24.37 14.37
C GLY A 350 -6.47 25.34 15.55
N TRP A 351 -6.09 26.58 15.31
CA TRP A 351 -6.10 27.63 16.32
C TRP A 351 -7.55 27.92 16.78
N PRO A 352 -7.81 28.10 18.09
CA PRO A 352 -9.17 28.27 18.59
C PRO A 352 -9.86 29.50 17.98
N LYS A 353 -11.16 29.39 17.67
CA LYS A 353 -11.98 30.52 17.19
C LYS A 353 -12.32 31.49 18.33
N ASP A 354 -12.61 30.92 19.49
CA ASP A 354 -13.14 31.63 20.65
C ASP A 354 -12.08 31.68 21.75
N GLU A 355 -11.97 32.82 22.43
CA GLU A 355 -11.07 33.01 23.58
C GLU A 355 -11.41 32.06 24.74
N SER A 356 -12.68 31.68 24.90
CA SER A 356 -13.11 30.70 25.91
C SER A 356 -12.44 29.33 25.76
N LYS A 357 -11.92 29.00 24.58
CA LYS A 357 -11.19 27.76 24.31
C LYS A 357 -9.67 27.93 24.42
N ALA A 358 -9.17 29.14 24.67
CA ALA A 358 -7.75 29.44 24.77
C ALA A 358 -7.08 28.67 25.91
N GLU A 359 -7.75 28.55 27.06
CA GLU A 359 -7.21 27.83 28.22
C GLU A 359 -7.00 26.34 27.94
N MET A 360 -8.03 25.68 27.38
CA MET A 360 -7.95 24.28 26.96
C MET A 360 -6.89 24.08 25.86
N PHE A 361 -6.82 25.00 24.89
CA PHE A 361 -5.80 24.95 23.84
C PHE A 361 -4.39 25.10 24.42
N GLY A 362 -4.20 26.06 25.33
CA GLY A 362 -2.97 26.32 26.08
C GLY A 362 -2.50 25.10 26.86
N ALA A 363 -3.41 24.40 27.53
CA ALA A 363 -3.10 23.14 28.20
C ALA A 363 -2.62 22.05 27.23
N ASN A 364 -3.29 21.91 26.07
CA ASN A 364 -2.89 20.93 25.05
C ASN A 364 -1.53 21.23 24.41
N ILE A 365 -1.22 22.50 24.10
CA ILE A 365 0.09 22.86 23.55
C ILE A 365 1.20 22.68 24.59
N ARG A 366 0.93 22.94 25.88
CA ARG A 366 1.88 22.62 26.96
C ARG A 366 2.16 21.13 27.06
N LEU A 367 1.12 20.31 27.01
CA LEU A 367 1.26 18.85 27.00
C LEU A 367 2.16 18.40 25.84
N VAL A 368 1.92 18.92 24.63
CA VAL A 368 2.72 18.60 23.44
C VAL A 368 4.18 19.05 23.60
N ALA A 369 4.41 20.23 24.16
CA ALA A 369 5.74 20.75 24.43
C ALA A 369 6.49 19.90 25.48
N GLN A 370 5.79 19.44 26.53
CA GLN A 370 6.36 18.52 27.54
C GLN A 370 6.80 17.18 26.92
N LEU A 371 6.06 16.70 25.92
CA LEU A 371 6.41 15.51 25.13
C LEU A 371 7.55 15.75 24.11
N GLN A 372 8.17 16.94 24.11
CA GLN A 372 9.25 17.33 23.19
C GLN A 372 8.82 17.13 21.72
N ARG A 373 7.65 17.67 21.38
CA ARG A 373 7.10 17.69 20.02
C ARG A 373 6.90 19.12 19.55
N SER A 374 7.17 19.34 18.27
CA SER A 374 6.94 20.64 17.65
C SER A 374 5.45 20.88 17.44
N ILE A 375 5.02 22.14 17.51
CA ILE A 375 3.61 22.53 17.48
C ILE A 375 3.40 23.46 16.30
N LEU A 376 2.42 23.13 15.48
CA LEU A 376 1.91 23.98 14.41
C LEU A 376 0.45 24.29 14.73
N ALA A 377 0.09 25.57 14.76
CA ALA A 377 -1.29 25.98 14.98
C ALA A 377 -1.77 26.87 13.82
N ALA A 378 -2.69 26.32 13.03
CA ALA A 378 -3.23 27.00 11.84
C ALA A 378 -4.40 27.91 12.22
N ARG A 379 -4.21 29.22 12.04
CA ARG A 379 -5.23 30.27 12.19
C ARG A 379 -5.62 30.81 10.83
N PHE A 380 -6.69 30.27 10.24
CA PHE A 380 -7.21 30.71 8.94
C PHE A 380 -8.54 31.44 9.12
N ARG A 381 -8.61 32.67 8.59
CA ARG A 381 -9.73 33.59 8.84
C ARG A 381 -11.02 33.19 8.12
N LEU A 382 -10.93 32.73 6.87
CA LEU A 382 -12.08 32.24 6.09
C LEU A 382 -12.89 31.18 6.85
N HIS A 383 -12.23 30.30 7.62
CA HIS A 383 -12.92 29.25 8.38
C HIS A 383 -13.54 29.74 9.71
N ARG A 384 -13.29 30.99 10.11
CA ARG A 384 -13.88 31.59 11.32
C ARG A 384 -15.25 32.20 11.07
N GLN A 385 -15.48 32.73 9.87
CA GLN A 385 -16.78 33.17 9.43
C GLN A 385 -17.62 31.91 9.17
N ASP A 386 -18.74 31.75 9.87
CA ASP A 386 -19.61 30.56 9.77
C ASP A 386 -20.34 30.56 8.42
N GLU A 387 -19.60 30.33 7.34
CA GLU A 387 -20.18 30.15 6.00
C GLU A 387 -20.57 28.69 5.80
N SER A 388 -21.80 28.49 5.33
CA SER A 388 -22.41 27.21 5.03
C SER A 388 -21.60 26.43 4.00
N PHE A 389 -21.46 25.12 4.19
CA PHE A 389 -20.73 24.18 3.32
C PHE A 389 -21.20 24.09 1.86
N ASP A 390 -22.30 24.76 1.50
CA ASP A 390 -22.88 24.77 0.14
C ASP A 390 -22.34 25.92 -0.75
N ASP A 391 -21.35 26.69 -0.28
CA ASP A 391 -20.76 27.80 -1.03
C ASP A 391 -19.71 27.29 -2.07
N PRO A 392 -19.75 27.74 -3.35
CA PRO A 392 -18.70 27.47 -4.35
C PRO A 392 -17.26 27.78 -3.89
N ASP A 393 -17.07 28.56 -2.82
CA ASP A 393 -15.76 28.82 -2.21
C ASP A 393 -15.11 27.63 -1.47
N VAL A 394 -15.83 26.49 -1.29
CA VAL A 394 -15.21 25.24 -0.84
C VAL A 394 -14.09 24.78 -1.79
N VAL A 395 -14.15 25.17 -3.08
CA VAL A 395 -13.13 24.89 -4.10
C VAL A 395 -11.81 25.62 -3.84
N GLN A 396 -11.81 26.73 -3.10
CA GLN A 396 -10.58 27.49 -2.80
C GLN A 396 -9.63 26.79 -1.82
N HIS A 397 -10.10 25.81 -1.04
CA HIS A 397 -9.26 25.10 -0.06
C HIS A 397 -8.13 24.31 -0.71
N TRP A 398 -8.35 23.84 -1.94
CA TRP A 398 -7.44 22.99 -2.71
C TRP A 398 -6.50 23.80 -3.60
N GLN A 399 -6.81 25.07 -3.81
CA GLN A 399 -6.00 25.95 -4.64
C GLN A 399 -4.92 26.60 -3.77
N VAL A 400 -3.68 26.51 -4.26
CA VAL A 400 -2.57 27.20 -3.61
C VAL A 400 -2.78 28.70 -3.76
N PRO A 401 -2.83 29.46 -2.65
CA PRO A 401 -3.03 30.90 -2.74
C PRO A 401 -1.87 31.58 -3.45
N THR A 402 -2.16 32.61 -4.25
CA THR A 402 -1.13 33.43 -4.87
C THR A 402 -0.46 34.34 -3.84
N GLY A 403 0.87 34.44 -3.89
CA GLY A 403 1.64 35.33 -3.04
C GLY A 403 2.92 34.68 -2.50
N PRO A 404 3.73 35.41 -1.74
CA PRO A 404 4.91 34.87 -1.09
C PRO A 404 4.56 34.08 0.19
N ILE A 405 5.43 33.13 0.55
CA ILE A 405 5.48 32.50 1.87
C ILE A 405 6.35 33.37 2.76
N ASP A 406 5.75 33.99 3.78
CA ASP A 406 6.45 34.89 4.70
C ASP A 406 6.88 34.16 5.97
N VAL A 407 8.18 34.15 6.24
CA VAL A 407 8.76 33.59 7.46
C VAL A 407 9.28 34.72 8.33
N TRP A 408 8.63 34.98 9.45
CA TRP A 408 9.05 36.01 10.40
C TRP A 408 10.12 35.48 11.36
N TRP A 409 11.36 35.83 11.07
CA TRP A 409 12.54 35.34 11.79
C TRP A 409 12.80 36.14 13.07
N ARG A 410 12.55 35.51 14.22
CA ARG A 410 12.77 36.07 15.57
C ARG A 410 13.67 35.17 16.43
N GLY A 411 14.85 34.86 15.91
CA GLY A 411 15.86 34.04 16.59
C GLY A 411 15.83 32.56 16.16
N MET A 412 16.76 31.78 16.72
CA MET A 412 17.06 30.43 16.23
C MET A 412 16.02 29.38 16.64
N LYS A 413 15.39 29.50 17.83
CA LYS A 413 14.58 28.41 18.41
C LYS A 413 13.52 27.86 17.45
N ASN A 414 12.71 28.74 16.86
CA ASN A 414 11.66 28.35 15.90
C ASN A 414 12.08 28.53 14.44
N GLY A 415 13.14 29.29 14.19
CA GLY A 415 13.55 29.72 12.86
C GLY A 415 13.84 28.55 11.93
N GLU A 416 14.62 27.58 12.41
CA GLU A 416 15.03 26.42 11.59
C GLU A 416 13.83 25.62 11.09
N LEU A 417 12.88 25.29 11.98
CA LEU A 417 11.66 24.57 11.60
C LEU A 417 10.80 25.39 10.66
N MET A 418 10.57 26.69 10.93
CA MET A 418 9.75 27.53 10.05
C MET A 418 10.33 27.61 8.63
N LEU A 419 11.63 27.81 8.50
CA LEU A 419 12.28 27.89 7.20
C LEU A 419 12.28 26.53 6.48
N LEU A 420 12.47 25.43 7.21
CA LEU A 420 12.38 24.08 6.65
C LEU A 420 10.96 23.76 6.16
N LEU A 421 9.92 24.15 6.91
CA LEU A 421 8.53 23.99 6.48
C LEU A 421 8.21 24.83 5.23
N ALA A 422 8.71 26.08 5.17
CA ALA A 422 8.57 26.91 3.97
C ALA A 422 9.28 26.28 2.75
N HIS A 423 10.45 25.69 2.95
CA HIS A 423 11.17 24.96 1.90
C HIS A 423 10.42 23.71 1.44
N LEU A 424 9.90 22.90 2.36
CA LEU A 424 9.09 21.72 2.05
C LEU A 424 7.82 22.07 1.28
N LEU A 425 7.15 23.16 1.66
CA LEU A 425 6.04 23.71 0.87
C LEU A 425 6.50 24.06 -0.54
N HIS A 426 7.60 24.81 -0.69
CA HIS A 426 8.09 25.20 -2.02
C HIS A 426 8.53 24.02 -2.92
N GLN A 427 8.90 22.88 -2.35
CA GLN A 427 9.17 21.65 -3.11
C GLN A 427 7.90 21.07 -3.75
N ASN A 428 6.73 21.31 -3.15
CA ASN A 428 5.45 20.90 -3.71
C ASN A 428 5.22 21.60 -5.07
N PRO A 429 4.90 20.86 -6.14
CA PRO A 429 4.67 21.42 -7.47
C PRO A 429 3.67 22.60 -7.48
N ALA A 430 2.65 22.56 -6.62
CA ALA A 430 1.61 23.58 -6.56
C ALA A 430 2.09 24.89 -5.89
N TRP A 431 3.09 24.82 -5.01
CA TRP A 431 3.64 25.96 -4.25
C TRP A 431 4.95 26.50 -4.82
N ARG A 432 5.50 25.87 -5.87
CA ARG A 432 6.77 26.26 -6.50
C ARG A 432 6.78 27.70 -7.03
N GLY A 433 5.61 28.26 -7.35
CA GLY A 433 5.47 29.67 -7.75
C GLY A 433 5.58 30.67 -6.59
N ASN A 434 5.39 30.22 -5.35
CA ASN A 434 5.36 31.05 -4.17
C ASN A 434 6.78 31.25 -3.65
N ARG A 435 7.27 32.49 -3.68
CA ARG A 435 8.62 32.83 -3.22
C ARG A 435 8.68 32.83 -1.70
N ILE A 436 9.79 32.37 -1.13
CA ILE A 436 10.01 32.38 0.32
C ILE A 436 10.65 33.71 0.70
N ARG A 437 9.93 34.56 1.44
CA ARG A 437 10.47 35.79 2.02
C ARG A 437 10.80 35.56 3.49
N VAL A 438 12.02 35.87 3.90
CA VAL A 438 12.43 35.79 5.32
C VAL A 438 12.50 37.19 5.87
N LEU A 439 11.59 37.53 6.77
CA LEU A 439 11.41 38.88 7.30
C LEU A 439 11.97 39.01 8.70
N ARG A 440 12.67 40.11 8.99
CA ARG A 440 13.12 40.45 10.35
C ARG A 440 12.90 41.93 10.64
N LEU A 441 12.26 42.21 11.78
CA LEU A 441 12.08 43.57 12.29
C LEU A 441 13.35 44.01 13.04
N VAL A 442 13.82 45.22 12.75
CA VAL A 442 14.93 45.86 13.47
C VAL A 442 14.55 47.29 13.86
N ASP A 443 14.99 47.74 15.04
CA ASP A 443 14.66 49.08 15.56
C ASP A 443 15.56 50.17 15.00
N LYS A 444 16.77 49.80 14.57
CA LYS A 444 17.84 50.72 14.15
C LYS A 444 18.21 50.48 12.69
N PRO A 445 18.35 51.54 11.87
CA PRO A 445 18.75 51.41 10.47
C PRO A 445 20.18 50.88 10.32
N GLU A 446 21.07 51.11 11.30
CA GLU A 446 22.44 50.59 11.23
C GLU A 446 22.49 49.05 11.22
N ALA A 447 21.51 48.38 11.83
CA ALA A 447 21.42 46.93 11.89
C ALA A 447 20.90 46.29 10.58
N GLU A 448 20.35 47.08 9.66
CA GLU A 448 19.70 46.56 8.45
C GLU A 448 20.67 45.76 7.56
N THR A 449 21.85 46.34 7.31
CA THR A 449 22.85 45.73 6.42
C THR A 449 23.45 44.45 7.03
N GLU A 450 23.70 44.45 8.34
CA GLU A 450 24.23 43.30 9.06
C GLU A 450 23.21 42.14 9.08
N VAL A 451 21.96 42.43 9.44
CA VAL A 451 20.90 41.43 9.50
C VAL A 451 20.56 40.88 8.13
N SER A 452 20.53 41.72 7.08
CA SER A 452 20.27 41.28 5.71
C SER A 452 21.36 40.32 5.20
N ARG A 453 22.63 40.61 5.51
CA ARG A 453 23.76 39.73 5.22
C ARG A 453 23.63 38.39 5.95
N HIS A 454 23.33 38.42 7.25
CA HIS A 454 23.14 37.21 8.05
C HIS A 454 21.99 36.33 7.50
N LEU A 455 20.87 36.92 7.09
CA LEU A 455 19.78 36.16 6.47
C LEU A 455 20.21 35.56 5.12
N THR A 456 21.01 36.27 4.34
CA THR A 456 21.53 35.75 3.06
C THR A 456 22.48 34.57 3.29
N GLU A 457 23.38 34.69 4.28
CA GLU A 457 24.27 33.60 4.71
C GLU A 457 23.50 32.38 5.21
N LEU A 458 22.43 32.59 6.00
CA LEU A 458 21.53 31.52 6.45
C LEU A 458 20.90 30.77 5.27
N GLY A 459 20.38 31.50 4.28
CA GLY A 459 19.81 30.89 3.07
C GLY A 459 20.86 30.11 2.26
N ALA A 460 22.07 30.64 2.14
CA ALA A 460 23.18 29.98 1.45
C ALA A 460 23.64 28.71 2.17
N ALA A 461 23.82 28.76 3.50
CA ALA A 461 24.20 27.62 4.33
C ALA A 461 23.15 26.50 4.27
N ALA A 462 21.86 26.88 4.36
CA ALA A 462 20.74 25.95 4.26
C ALA A 462 20.46 25.46 2.82
N ARG A 463 21.06 26.10 1.80
CA ARG A 463 20.78 25.89 0.37
C ARG A 463 19.30 26.07 0.01
N ILE A 464 18.65 27.05 0.64
CA ILE A 464 17.26 27.41 0.39
C ILE A 464 17.23 28.78 -0.28
N HIS A 465 16.59 28.87 -1.44
CA HIS A 465 16.37 30.16 -2.10
C HIS A 465 15.36 30.98 -1.30
N ILE A 466 15.87 32.04 -0.65
CA ILE A 466 15.07 32.98 0.14
C ILE A 466 15.28 34.42 -0.33
N GLU A 467 14.24 35.24 -0.20
CA GLU A 467 14.29 36.69 -0.36
C GLU A 467 14.38 37.33 1.03
N PRO A 468 15.57 37.73 1.51
CA PRO A 468 15.70 38.40 2.80
C PRO A 468 15.05 39.77 2.75
N ARG A 469 14.23 40.10 3.76
CA ARG A 469 13.64 41.43 3.93
C ARG A 469 13.79 41.91 5.36
N VAL A 470 14.65 42.91 5.55
CA VAL A 470 14.78 43.57 6.84
C VAL A 470 13.86 44.79 6.84
N VAL A 471 13.05 44.92 7.88
CA VAL A 471 12.10 46.03 8.02
C VAL A 471 12.54 46.88 9.19
N VAL A 472 12.93 48.12 8.92
CA VAL A 472 13.28 49.10 9.95
C VAL A 472 12.01 49.86 10.33
N ALA A 473 11.50 49.65 11.54
CA ALA A 473 10.33 50.36 12.03
C ALA A 473 10.35 50.49 13.55
N LYS A 474 9.89 51.63 14.06
CA LYS A 474 9.65 51.88 15.50
C LYS A 474 8.22 51.60 15.93
N GLU A 475 7.37 51.18 14.99
CA GLU A 475 5.97 50.82 15.22
C GLU A 475 5.85 49.49 15.99
N SER A 476 4.65 49.19 16.50
CA SER A 476 4.41 47.88 17.12
C SER A 476 4.63 46.74 16.11
N PRO A 477 5.20 45.60 16.54
CA PRO A 477 5.44 44.48 15.63
C PRO A 477 4.17 43.96 14.94
N SER A 478 3.03 43.99 15.63
CA SER A 478 1.72 43.58 15.08
C SER A 478 1.37 44.39 13.82
N THR A 479 1.47 45.71 13.89
CA THR A 479 1.20 46.61 12.76
C THR A 479 2.12 46.34 11.57
N VAL A 480 3.42 46.15 11.84
CA VAL A 480 4.40 45.91 10.77
C VAL A 480 4.18 44.56 10.10
N ILE A 481 3.90 43.51 10.88
CA ILE A 481 3.62 42.16 10.38
C ILE A 481 2.40 42.17 9.46
N GLN A 482 1.29 42.76 9.93
CA GLN A 482 0.06 42.84 9.16
C GLN A 482 0.26 43.64 7.85
N ARG A 483 0.98 44.76 7.90
CA ARG A 483 1.25 45.60 6.71
C ARG A 483 2.12 44.89 5.66
N GLN A 484 3.21 44.24 6.09
CA GLN A 484 4.18 43.62 5.16
C GLN A 484 3.70 42.29 4.59
N SER A 485 2.89 41.56 5.37
CA SER A 485 2.39 40.23 5.01
C SER A 485 0.93 40.22 4.53
N ALA A 486 0.32 41.40 4.29
CA ALA A 486 -1.09 41.52 3.85
C ALA A 486 -1.42 40.69 2.59
N HIS A 487 -0.46 40.58 1.66
CA HIS A 487 -0.61 39.82 0.41
C HIS A 487 0.14 38.48 0.41
N ALA A 488 0.58 38.01 1.58
CA ALA A 488 1.26 36.72 1.68
C ALA A 488 0.27 35.57 1.46
N SER A 489 0.72 34.52 0.76
CA SER A 489 -0.07 33.29 0.60
C SER A 489 -0.18 32.53 1.93
N LEU A 490 0.91 32.56 2.71
CA LEU A 490 1.03 31.92 4.02
C LEU A 490 2.04 32.69 4.87
N VAL A 491 1.72 32.90 6.15
CA VAL A 491 2.62 33.55 7.11
C VAL A 491 2.98 32.56 8.21
N LEU A 492 4.28 32.34 8.43
CA LEU A 492 4.82 31.54 9.53
C LEU A 492 5.33 32.47 10.62
N LEU A 493 4.78 32.32 11.83
CA LEU A 493 5.12 33.12 13.00
C LEU A 493 5.54 32.22 14.15
N GLY A 494 6.70 32.50 14.74
CA GLY A 494 7.15 31.81 15.94
C GLY A 494 6.37 32.24 17.17
N PHE A 495 6.00 31.30 18.03
CA PHE A 495 5.49 31.58 19.37
C PHE A 495 6.23 30.72 20.41
N GLN A 496 6.00 31.02 21.68
CA GLN A 496 6.51 30.21 22.78
C GLN A 496 5.32 29.67 23.57
N THR A 497 5.35 28.37 23.85
CA THR A 497 4.38 27.72 24.74
C THR A 497 4.24 28.50 26.06
N PRO A 498 3.00 28.79 26.52
CA PRO A 498 2.77 29.65 27.68
C PRO A 498 2.93 28.87 28.98
N ASP A 499 3.34 29.58 30.04
CA ASP A 499 3.28 29.05 31.40
C ASP A 499 1.82 28.90 31.87
N VAL A 500 1.61 28.13 32.95
CA VAL A 500 0.28 27.93 33.53
C VAL A 500 -0.31 29.27 33.96
N GLY A 501 -1.51 29.60 33.49
CA GLY A 501 -2.21 30.86 33.78
C GLY A 501 -1.95 31.99 32.79
N GLN A 502 -1.07 31.80 31.78
CA GLN A 502 -0.76 32.80 30.73
C GLN A 502 -1.35 32.43 29.35
N GLU A 503 -2.30 31.50 29.31
CA GLU A 503 -2.88 30.97 28.07
C GLU A 503 -3.68 32.04 27.32
N ILE A 504 -4.45 32.84 28.07
CA ILE A 504 -5.28 33.93 27.52
C ILE A 504 -4.37 35.04 26.98
N ASP A 505 -3.34 35.43 27.72
CA ASP A 505 -2.37 36.44 27.30
C ASP A 505 -1.66 36.05 26.00
N LEU A 506 -1.29 34.76 25.86
CA LEU A 506 -0.74 34.23 24.62
C LEU A 506 -1.77 34.34 23.50
N TYR A 507 -3.00 33.90 23.74
CA TYR A 507 -4.05 33.94 22.73
C TYR A 507 -4.27 35.36 22.20
N GLN A 508 -4.45 36.33 23.09
CA GLN A 508 -4.66 37.74 22.75
C GLN A 508 -3.45 38.31 21.99
N ARG A 509 -2.22 38.04 22.43
CA ARG A 509 -1.00 38.50 21.76
C ARG A 509 -0.86 37.94 20.35
N MET A 510 -1.12 36.65 20.16
CA MET A 510 -1.00 36.00 18.85
C MET A 510 -2.13 36.45 17.91
N GLU A 511 -3.34 36.67 18.43
CA GLU A 511 -4.43 37.29 17.68
C GLU A 511 -4.10 38.72 17.24
N GLU A 512 -3.50 39.53 18.13
CA GLU A 512 -3.06 40.88 17.79
C GLU A 512 -1.95 40.87 16.72
N LEU A 513 -0.98 39.95 16.82
CA LEU A 513 0.06 39.80 15.80
C LEU A 513 -0.49 39.40 14.44
N ALA A 514 -1.46 38.48 14.42
CA ALA A 514 -2.03 37.98 13.17
C ALA A 514 -3.04 38.95 12.55
N GLY A 515 -3.85 39.66 13.36
CA GLY A 515 -4.84 40.64 12.90
C GLY A 515 -5.67 40.17 11.71
N ASP A 516 -5.61 40.93 10.61
CA ASP A 516 -6.37 40.66 9.37
C ASP A 516 -5.71 39.68 8.40
N LEU A 517 -4.56 39.09 8.76
CA LEU A 517 -3.89 38.11 7.90
C LEU A 517 -4.77 36.87 7.67
N GLN A 518 -4.88 36.47 6.41
CA GLN A 518 -5.80 35.42 5.98
C GLN A 518 -5.37 34.02 6.45
N ARG A 519 -4.07 33.71 6.34
CA ARG A 519 -3.52 32.37 6.59
C ARG A 519 -2.23 32.47 7.38
N VAL A 520 -2.32 32.12 8.66
CA VAL A 520 -1.18 32.14 9.59
C VAL A 520 -0.99 30.75 10.20
N ILE A 521 0.24 30.27 10.24
CA ILE A 521 0.61 29.10 11.04
C ILE A 521 1.59 29.58 12.13
N PHE A 522 1.16 29.42 13.37
CA PHE A 522 2.02 29.64 14.51
C PHE A 522 2.88 28.41 14.77
N VAL A 523 4.17 28.61 15.01
CA VAL A 523 5.16 27.53 15.14
C VAL A 523 5.91 27.64 16.47
N ASP A 524 5.92 26.56 17.23
CA ASP A 524 6.83 26.36 18.38
C ASP A 524 7.61 25.07 18.15
N SER A 525 8.93 25.18 18.08
CA SER A 525 9.83 24.07 17.74
C SER A 525 10.35 23.40 19.01
N ALA A 526 10.30 22.07 19.03
CA ALA A 526 10.99 21.25 20.04
C ALA A 526 12.48 21.03 19.70
N GLY A 527 12.94 21.52 18.53
CA GLY A 527 14.30 21.31 18.04
C GLY A 527 14.51 19.94 17.38
N GLY A 528 15.77 19.54 17.24
CA GLY A 528 16.18 18.27 16.65
C GLY A 528 16.40 18.29 15.13
N MET A 529 16.11 19.41 14.47
CA MET A 529 16.56 19.71 13.11
C MET A 529 17.79 20.63 13.15
N THR A 530 18.54 20.69 12.05
CA THR A 530 19.57 21.72 11.85
C THR A 530 19.58 22.12 10.38
N LEU A 531 19.78 23.41 10.12
CA LEU A 531 19.93 23.93 8.76
C LEU A 531 21.39 24.01 8.29
N GLU A 532 22.37 23.89 9.19
CA GLU A 532 23.79 24.00 8.87
C GLU A 532 24.33 22.71 8.25
N SER A 533 25.03 22.85 7.11
CA SER A 533 25.46 21.76 6.22
C SER A 533 26.62 20.92 6.72
#